data_AF-A0A352FCV3-F1
#
_entry.id   AF-A0A352FCV3-F1
#
_cell.length_a   1.000
_cell.length_b   1.000
_cell.length_c   1.000
_cell.angle_alpha   90.00
_cell.angle_beta   90.00
_cell.angle_gamma   90.00
#
_symmetry.space_group_name_H-M   'P 1'
#
loop_
_entity.id
_entity.type
_entity.pdbx_description
1 polymer ?
#
loop_
_entity_poly.entity_id
_entity_poly.type
_entity_poly.pdbx_seq_one_letter_code
_entity_poly.pdbx_strand_id
1 'polypeptide(L)' 'MKRLMDKAKDTGTKSGIEPVVGKIWQRDYYENIIRSEESYHKIATYIHTNPQNWTQDKFYQIFE' A
#
# COMPACT_ATOMS: atom_id res chain seq x y z
N MET A 1 -5.31 -14.05 -4.30
CA MET A 1 -5.18 -12.70 -3.73
C MET A 1 -6.00 -11.63 -4.45
N LYS A 2 -6.03 -11.59 -5.78
CA LYS A 2 -6.74 -10.55 -6.55
C LYS A 2 -8.16 -10.20 -6.07
N ARG A 3 -9.07 -11.18 -5.99
CA ARG A 3 -10.46 -10.94 -5.54
C ARG A 3 -10.55 -10.36 -4.11
N LEU A 4 -9.65 -10.78 -3.23
CA LEU A 4 -9.60 -10.28 -1.85
C LEU A 4 -9.12 -8.83 -1.83
N MET A 5 -8.06 -8.52 -2.57
CA MET A 5 -7.52 -7.15 -2.69
C MET A 5 -8.52 -6.21 -3.35
N ASP A 6 -9.21 -6.66 -4.40
CA ASP A 6 -10.26 -5.89 -5.07
C ASP A 6 -11.39 -5.54 -4.08
N LYS A 7 -11.84 -6.51 -3.27
CA LYS A 7 -12.85 -6.27 -2.23
C LYS A 7 -12.37 -5.30 -1.15
N ALA A 8 -11.13 -5.41 -0.70
CA ALA A 8 -10.56 -4.51 0.31
C ALA A 8 -10.47 -3.07 -0.21
N LYS A 9 -9.98 -2.88 -1.45
CA LYS A 9 -9.92 -1.58 -2.13
C LYS A 9 -11.33 -0.98 -2.33
N ASP A 10 -12.30 -1.79 -2.73
CA ASP A 10 -13.70 -1.36 -2.88
C ASP A 10 -14.32 -0.93 -1.54
N THR A 11 -14.14 -1.73 -0.49
CA THR A 11 -14.65 -1.40 0.85
C THR A 11 -14.05 -0.09 1.37
N GLY A 12 -12.73 0.10 1.24
CA GLY A 12 -12.05 1.32 1.66
C GLY A 12 -12.47 2.56 0.87
N THR A 13 -12.80 2.40 -0.41
CA THR A 13 -13.33 3.49 -1.26
C THR A 13 -14.72 3.92 -0.81
N LYS A 14 -15.57 2.97 -0.40
CA LYS A 14 -16.96 3.26 0.02
C LYS A 14 -17.07 3.81 1.45
N SER A 15 -16.11 3.50 2.31
CA SER A 15 -16.08 3.99 3.69
C SER A 15 -15.49 5.40 3.84
N GLY A 16 -14.80 5.90 2.81
CA GLY A 16 -14.04 7.14 2.87
C GLY A 16 -14.34 8.06 1.70
N ILE A 17 -15.24 9.01 1.96
CA ILE A 17 -15.44 10.26 1.20
C ILE A 17 -16.28 10.10 -0.08
N GLU A 18 -17.26 11.00 -0.19
CA GLU A 18 -18.16 11.25 -1.31
C GLU A 18 -17.45 11.38 -2.69
N PRO A 19 -18.19 11.35 -3.82
CA PRO A 19 -17.71 11.06 -5.20
C PRO A 19 -16.64 12.00 -5.80
N VAL A 20 -16.13 12.95 -5.01
CA VAL A 20 -15.28 14.06 -5.42
C VAL A 20 -13.80 13.67 -5.48
N VAL A 21 -13.38 12.61 -4.79
CA VAL A 21 -12.00 12.11 -4.90
C VAL A 21 -11.93 11.13 -6.07
N GLY A 22 -11.05 11.40 -7.04
CA GLY A 22 -10.84 10.54 -8.21
C GLY A 22 -10.32 9.14 -7.85
N LYS A 23 -9.57 8.50 -8.75
CA LYS A 23 -9.05 7.14 -8.49
C LYS A 23 -8.07 7.12 -7.29
N ILE A 24 -8.57 6.71 -6.12
CA ILE A 24 -7.82 6.67 -4.85
C ILE A 24 -6.68 5.64 -4.88
N TRP A 25 -6.95 4.48 -5.47
CA TRP A 25 -6.00 3.37 -5.50
C TRP A 25 -5.17 3.35 -6.78
N GLN A 26 -3.85 3.19 -6.66
CA GLN A 26 -3.01 2.81 -7.80
C GLN A 26 -3.46 1.46 -8.38
N ARG A 27 -3.24 1.29 -9.70
CA ARG A 27 -3.53 0.03 -10.40
C ARG A 27 -2.61 -1.07 -9.85
N ASP A 28 -3.17 -2.26 -9.64
CA ASP A 28 -2.48 -3.44 -9.13
C ASP A 28 -1.91 -3.25 -7.71
N TYR A 29 -1.11 -4.20 -7.27
CA TYR A 29 -0.49 -4.22 -5.94
C TYR A 29 0.80 -5.05 -5.99
N TYR A 30 1.75 -4.75 -5.12
CA TYR A 30 2.95 -5.57 -4.95
C TYR A 30 2.60 -6.86 -4.21
N GLU A 31 2.99 -8.01 -4.76
CA GLU A 31 2.79 -9.32 -4.15
C GLU A 31 4.14 -10.03 -4.03
N ASN A 32 4.45 -10.53 -2.83
CA ASN A 32 5.63 -11.36 -2.58
C ASN A 32 5.28 -12.47 -1.59
N ILE A 33 5.59 -13.73 -1.95
CA ILE A 33 5.32 -14.88 -1.09
C ILE A 33 6.54 -15.12 -0.19
N ILE A 34 6.35 -14.98 1.12
CA ILE A 34 7.36 -15.27 2.14
C ILE A 34 7.46 -16.79 2.31
N ARG A 35 8.64 -17.36 2.06
CA ARG A 35 8.89 -18.82 2.08
C ARG A 35 9.99 -19.24 3.05
N SER A 36 10.62 -18.28 3.72
CA SER A 36 11.68 -18.50 4.70
C SER A 36 11.59 -17.47 5.81
N GLU A 37 12.09 -17.86 6.98
CA GLU A 37 12.21 -16.95 8.12
C GLU A 37 13.06 -15.72 7.80
N GLU A 38 14.13 -15.89 7.02
CA GLU A 38 14.97 -14.77 6.59
C GLU A 38 14.18 -13.75 5.75
N SER A 39 13.36 -14.23 4.80
CA SER A 39 12.51 -13.35 3.99
C SER A 39 11.42 -12.67 4.83
N TYR A 40 10.91 -13.35 5.85
CA TYR A 40 9.98 -12.76 6.82
C TYR A 40 10.61 -11.59 7.57
N HIS A 41 11.78 -11.80 8.18
CA HIS A 41 12.48 -10.75 8.94
C HIS A 41 12.83 -9.54 8.07
N LYS A 42 13.26 -9.78 6.83
CA LYS A 42 13.54 -8.71 5.85
C LYS A 42 12.30 -7.86 5.55
N ILE A 43 11.17 -8.50 5.22
CA ILE A 43 9.92 -7.78 4.89
C ILE A 43 9.35 -7.08 6.12
N ALA A 44 9.37 -7.72 7.29
CA ALA A 44 8.91 -7.11 8.54
C ALA A 44 9.75 -5.87 8.90
N THR A 45 11.07 -5.97 8.80
CA THR A 45 11.99 -4.84 9.03
C THR A 45 11.70 -3.71 8.05
N TYR A 46 11.54 -4.02 6.75
CA TYR A 46 11.20 -3.04 5.74
C TYR A 46 9.89 -2.29 6.07
N ILE A 47 8.82 -3.01 6.44
CA ILE A 47 7.54 -2.38 6.81
C ILE A 47 7.71 -1.44 8.00
N HIS A 48 8.49 -1.84 9.01
CA HIS A 48 8.70 -1.03 10.21
C HIS A 48 9.54 0.22 9.95
N THR A 49 10.57 0.14 9.11
CA THR A 49 11.51 1.25 8.89
C THR A 49 11.12 2.17 7.73
N ASN A 50 10.30 1.70 6.77
CA ASN A 50 9.92 2.50 5.60
C ASN A 50 9.27 3.87 5.92
N PRO A 51 8.45 4.05 6.98
CA PRO A 51 7.91 5.37 7.33
C PRO A 51 8.96 6.46 7.49
N GLN A 52 10.16 6.12 7.95
CA GLN A 52 11.28 7.06 8.11
C GLN A 52 11.82 7.56 6.76
N ASN A 53 11.55 6.82 5.68
CA ASN A 53 12.05 7.10 4.34
C ASN A 53 10.99 7.74 3.43
N TRP A 54 9.76 8.01 3.91
CA TRP A 54 8.68 8.51 3.07
C TRP A 54 9.00 9.83 2.38
N THR A 55 9.71 10.75 3.04
CA THR A 55 10.10 12.03 2.43
C THR A 55 11.09 11.89 1.28
N GLN A 56 11.75 10.73 1.17
CA GLN A 56 12.70 10.40 0.12
C GLN A 56 12.06 9.51 -0.96
N ASP A 57 10.78 9.14 -0.82
CA ASP A 57 10.09 8.31 -1.80
C ASP A 57 9.88 9.09 -3.10
N LYS A 58 10.09 8.42 -4.23
CA LYS A 58 9.94 9.03 -5.57
C LYS A 58 8.54 9.56 -5.87
N PHE A 59 7.53 9.11 -5.12
CA PHE A 59 6.15 9.57 -5.23
C PHE A 59 5.73 10.50 -4.10
N TYR A 60 6.65 10.88 -3.20
CA TYR A 60 6.36 11.85 -2.16
C TYR A 60 6.15 13.23 -2.78
N GLN A 61 4.90 13.71 -2.74
CA GLN A 61 4.51 15.04 -3.18
C GLN A 61 4.01 15.81 -1.95
N ILE A 62 4.61 16.97 -1.71
CA ILE A 62 4.06 17.94 -0.76
C ILE A 62 3.03 18.76 -1.56
N PHE A 63 1.78 18.73 -1.13
CA PHE A 63 0.77 19.66 -1.63
C PHE A 63 0.85 20.92 -0.76
N GLU A 64 1.20 22.06 -1.35
CA GLU A 64 1.08 23.39 -0.74
C GLU A 64 -0.35 23.93 -0.85
#